data_AF-A0A3C0N8H3-F1
#
_entry.id   AF-A0A3C0N8H3-F1
#
_cell.length_a   1.000
_cell.length_b   1.000
_cell.length_c   1.000
_cell.angle_alpha   90.00
_cell.angle_beta   90.00
_cell.angle_gamma   90.00
#
_symmetry.space_group_name_H-M   'P 1'
#
loop_
_entity.id
_entity.type
_entity.pdbx_description
1 polymer ?
#
loop_
_entity_poly.entity_id
_entity_poly.type
_entity_poly.pdbx_seq_one_letter_code
_entity_poly.pdbx_strand_id
1 'polypeptide(L)'
;MREAHGIVTRNLTRNLPPKESGKRKQSDILVSYLDGAAKSGAESANLYVDEASLYVDNLVEKGNLKEKLLASKAAKALVFIDDFVGTGESASKYLSEIDATIAESVQERQIKVVFVALIAFVEGWKRVEEAVDNLSMHVHTHRCELLDETAQYFSDKLSVFTDTNQRELARQVALKVGKELVKKIPLGYGDIEMGVVFERGCPNNSLPILWAESTNPKWTPLFKRL
;
A
#
# COMPACT_ATOMS: atom_id res chain seq x y z
N MET A 1 -6.54 -8.49 5.88
CA MET A 1 -5.34 -9.20 6.39
C MET A 1 -5.42 -10.72 6.32
N ARG A 2 -6.50 -11.37 6.80
CA ARG A 2 -6.62 -12.83 6.73
C ARG A 2 -6.45 -13.40 5.31
N GLU A 3 -7.08 -12.76 4.34
CA GLU A 3 -6.93 -13.09 2.91
C GLU A 3 -5.47 -13.04 2.47
N ALA A 4 -4.80 -11.90 2.69
CA ALA A 4 -3.38 -11.71 2.39
C ALA A 4 -2.50 -12.80 3.03
N HIS A 5 -2.72 -13.14 4.30
CA HIS A 5 -1.97 -14.19 4.97
C HIS A 5 -2.21 -15.58 4.34
N GLY A 6 -3.44 -15.85 3.88
CA GLY A 6 -3.77 -17.04 3.11
C GLY A 6 -2.95 -17.15 1.81
N ILE A 7 -2.79 -16.04 1.09
CA ILE A 7 -1.96 -15.97 -0.13
C ILE A 7 -0.48 -16.20 0.19
N VAL A 8 0.04 -15.53 1.23
CA VAL A 8 1.45 -15.66 1.65
C VAL A 8 1.79 -17.10 2.03
N THR A 9 0.92 -17.77 2.77
CA THR A 9 1.20 -19.11 3.30
C THR A 9 0.83 -20.25 2.36
N ARG A 10 0.09 -19.98 1.27
CA ARG A 10 -0.18 -20.98 0.24
C ARG A 10 1.13 -21.51 -0.33
N ASN A 11 1.29 -22.84 -0.30
CA ASN A 11 2.48 -23.58 -0.73
C ASN A 11 3.77 -23.28 0.07
N LEU A 12 3.67 -22.65 1.25
CA LEU A 12 4.82 -22.44 2.13
C LEU A 12 4.98 -23.63 3.08
N THR A 13 6.06 -24.40 2.95
CA THR A 13 6.32 -25.54 3.85
C THR A 13 6.64 -25.05 5.26
N ARG A 14 5.76 -25.37 6.22
CA ARG A 14 5.88 -24.93 7.61
C ARG A 14 6.71 -25.93 8.42
N ASN A 15 7.78 -25.45 9.05
CA ASN A 15 8.47 -26.20 10.09
C ASN A 15 7.95 -25.68 11.43
N LEU A 16 6.88 -26.29 11.94
CA LEU A 16 6.40 -25.97 13.28
C LEU A 16 7.30 -26.70 14.29
N PRO A 17 7.98 -25.99 15.21
CA PRO A 17 8.67 -26.67 16.30
C PRO A 17 7.65 -27.42 17.19
N PRO A 18 8.03 -28.50 17.90
CA PRO A 18 7.11 -29.41 18.60
C PRO A 18 6.19 -28.68 19.58
N LYS A 19 4.87 -28.95 19.54
CA LYS A 19 3.85 -28.29 20.37
C LYS A 19 4.11 -28.48 21.87
N GLU A 20 4.76 -27.51 22.49
CA GLU A 20 4.71 -27.28 23.92
C GLU A 20 4.32 -25.81 24.13
N SER A 21 3.13 -25.65 24.71
CA SER A 21 2.48 -24.44 25.26
C SER A 21 2.31 -23.19 24.38
N GLY A 22 1.05 -22.80 24.14
CA GLY A 22 0.67 -21.44 23.72
C GLY A 22 0.92 -21.09 22.25
N LYS A 23 0.20 -20.07 21.73
CA LYS A 23 0.35 -19.55 20.37
C LYS A 23 1.82 -19.21 20.10
N ARG A 24 2.54 -20.08 19.37
CA ARG A 24 3.91 -19.80 18.96
C ARG A 24 3.89 -18.76 17.86
N LYS A 25 4.59 -17.65 18.10
CA LYS A 25 4.81 -16.64 17.06
C LYS A 25 5.73 -17.21 15.98
N GLN A 26 5.46 -16.84 14.74
CA GLN A 26 6.17 -17.32 13.57
C GLN A 26 7.35 -16.39 13.23
N SER A 27 8.50 -16.96 12.88
CA SER A 27 9.76 -16.23 12.64
C SER A 27 10.29 -16.34 11.20
N ASP A 28 9.71 -17.19 10.36
CA ASP A 28 10.14 -17.44 8.97
C ASP A 28 9.49 -16.51 7.93
N ILE A 29 8.67 -15.55 8.36
CA ILE A 29 8.08 -14.51 7.49
C ILE A 29 8.61 -13.15 7.93
N LEU A 30 9.28 -12.44 7.04
CA LEU A 30 9.62 -11.02 7.21
C LEU A 30 8.55 -10.16 6.55
N VAL A 31 8.27 -9.00 7.15
CA VAL A 31 7.29 -8.04 6.67
C VAL A 31 7.97 -6.69 6.53
N SER A 32 7.74 -6.01 5.42
CA SER A 32 8.15 -4.63 5.21
C SER A 32 7.01 -3.83 4.58
N TYR A 33 7.17 -2.53 4.51
CA TYR A 33 6.20 -1.59 3.97
C TYR A 33 6.92 -0.53 3.13
N LEU A 34 6.19 0.09 2.21
CA LEU A 34 6.77 0.94 1.17
C LEU A 34 7.19 2.32 1.70
N ASP A 35 6.48 2.79 2.71
CA ASP A 35 6.56 4.15 3.20
C ASP A 35 7.34 4.25 4.54
N GLY A 36 7.43 5.44 5.15
CA GLY A 36 8.09 5.61 6.44
C GLY A 36 7.27 5.01 7.61
N ALA A 37 7.93 4.70 8.74
CA ALA A 37 7.30 4.11 9.94
C ALA A 37 6.09 4.88 10.49
N ALA A 38 6.00 6.18 10.22
CA ALA A 38 4.92 7.05 10.70
C ALA A 38 3.74 7.17 9.72
N LYS A 39 3.70 6.36 8.65
CA LYS A 39 2.67 6.43 7.62
C LYS A 39 1.74 5.22 7.65
N SER A 40 0.60 5.34 6.97
CA SER A 40 -0.48 4.35 6.96
C SER A 40 -0.07 2.94 6.49
N GLY A 41 0.91 2.83 5.59
CA GLY A 41 1.48 1.55 5.19
C GLY A 41 2.12 0.76 6.34
N ALA A 42 2.78 1.44 7.29
CA ALA A 42 3.38 0.81 8.46
C ALA A 42 2.31 0.27 9.43
N GLU A 43 1.19 0.99 9.58
CA GLU A 43 0.05 0.52 10.38
C GLU A 43 -0.57 -0.74 9.78
N SER A 44 -0.76 -0.76 8.45
CA SER A 44 -1.26 -1.94 7.74
C SER A 44 -0.31 -3.13 7.90
N ALA A 45 1.00 -2.90 7.85
CA ALA A 45 1.99 -3.95 8.10
C ALA A 45 1.93 -4.48 9.55
N ASN A 46 1.69 -3.62 10.54
CA ASN A 46 1.47 -4.04 11.93
C ASN A 46 0.21 -4.91 12.07
N LEU A 47 -0.91 -4.53 11.47
CA LEU A 47 -2.12 -5.34 11.45
C LEU A 47 -1.89 -6.72 10.81
N TYR A 48 -1.06 -6.78 9.77
CA TYR A 48 -0.65 -8.04 9.17
C TYR A 48 0.19 -8.89 10.12
N VAL A 49 1.17 -8.30 10.82
CA VAL A 49 2.01 -8.98 11.83
C VAL A 49 1.16 -9.61 12.94
N ASP A 50 0.15 -8.89 13.42
CA ASP A 50 -0.77 -9.39 14.45
C ASP A 50 -1.64 -10.54 13.92
N GLU A 51 -2.26 -10.38 12.74
CA GLU A 51 -3.08 -11.43 12.11
C GLU A 51 -2.26 -12.70 11.84
N ALA A 52 -1.04 -12.53 11.33
CA ALA A 52 -0.13 -13.63 11.02
C ALA A 52 0.61 -14.18 12.27
N SER A 53 0.36 -13.62 13.46
CA SER A 53 1.02 -14.00 14.71
C SER A 53 2.56 -14.00 14.59
N LEU A 54 3.14 -12.97 13.98
CA LEU A 54 4.58 -12.83 13.81
C LEU A 54 5.23 -12.15 15.03
N TYR A 55 6.54 -12.27 15.14
CA TYR A 55 7.33 -11.41 16.03
C TYR A 55 7.35 -9.98 15.50
N VAL A 56 7.26 -8.98 16.39
CA VAL A 56 7.32 -7.56 15.99
C VAL A 56 8.64 -7.23 15.32
N ASP A 57 9.72 -7.89 15.75
CA ASP A 57 11.06 -7.81 15.14
C ASP A 57 11.13 -8.35 13.70
N ASN A 58 10.07 -9.01 13.21
CA ASN A 58 9.93 -9.39 11.82
C ASN A 58 9.29 -8.29 10.96
N LEU A 59 8.82 -7.19 11.55
CA LEU A 59 8.46 -5.97 10.85
C LEU A 59 9.71 -5.12 10.66
N VAL A 60 10.10 -4.91 9.41
CA VAL A 60 11.40 -4.34 9.07
C VAL A 60 11.21 -3.15 8.15
N GLU A 61 11.82 -2.03 8.50
CA GLU A 61 11.89 -0.87 7.60
C GLU A 61 12.80 -1.17 6.41
N LYS A 62 12.53 -0.48 5.29
CA LYS A 62 13.31 -0.60 4.06
C LYS A 62 14.83 -0.58 4.27
N GLY A 63 15.33 0.36 5.07
CA GLY A 63 16.76 0.57 5.29
C GLY A 63 17.45 -0.61 5.98
N ASN A 64 16.72 -1.36 6.80
CA ASN A 64 17.26 -2.50 7.57
C ASN A 64 16.92 -3.85 6.95
N LEU A 65 16.16 -3.86 5.84
CA LEU A 65 15.62 -5.09 5.26
C LEU A 65 16.71 -6.06 4.79
N LYS A 66 17.73 -5.55 4.11
CA LYS A 66 18.85 -6.39 3.61
C LYS A 66 19.59 -7.07 4.77
N GLU A 67 19.98 -6.30 5.78
CA GLU A 67 20.68 -6.83 6.96
C GLU A 67 19.82 -7.88 7.67
N LYS A 68 18.55 -7.56 7.91
CA LYS A 68 17.63 -8.48 8.57
C LYS A 68 17.43 -9.77 7.78
N LEU A 69 17.29 -9.69 6.46
CA LEU A 69 17.14 -10.85 5.59
C LEU A 69 18.35 -11.77 5.69
N LEU A 70 19.57 -11.21 5.64
CA LEU A 70 20.83 -11.95 5.74
C LEU A 70 21.01 -12.60 7.12
N ALA A 71 20.65 -11.90 8.19
CA ALA A 71 20.67 -12.44 9.55
C ALA A 71 19.63 -13.56 9.77
N SER A 72 18.47 -13.44 9.12
CA SER A 72 17.33 -14.34 9.32
C SER A 72 17.44 -15.59 8.45
N LYS A 73 18.34 -16.53 8.79
CA LYS A 73 18.52 -17.79 8.06
C LYS A 73 17.24 -18.63 7.90
N ALA A 74 16.29 -18.47 8.82
CA ALA A 74 15.01 -19.17 8.79
C ALA A 74 13.97 -18.52 7.87
N ALA A 75 14.21 -17.33 7.31
CA ALA A 75 13.24 -16.64 6.46
C ALA A 75 12.93 -17.45 5.20
N LYS A 76 11.64 -17.68 4.97
CA LYS A 76 11.04 -18.39 3.83
C LYS A 76 10.12 -17.51 3.00
N ALA A 77 9.60 -16.43 3.58
CA ALA A 77 8.83 -15.43 2.85
C ALA A 77 9.18 -14.01 3.25
N LEU A 78 9.05 -13.11 2.29
CA LEU A 78 9.13 -11.67 2.46
C LEU A 78 7.84 -11.05 1.94
N VAL A 79 7.17 -10.29 2.79
CA VAL A 79 5.87 -9.68 2.50
C VAL A 79 6.02 -8.17 2.53
N PHE A 80 5.63 -7.52 1.45
CA PHE A 80 5.52 -6.07 1.36
C PHE A 80 4.04 -5.69 1.48
N ILE A 81 3.71 -4.81 2.42
CA ILE A 81 2.34 -4.34 2.64
C ILE A 81 2.24 -2.85 2.28
N ASP A 82 1.18 -2.50 1.57
CA ASP A 82 0.74 -1.11 1.36
C ASP A 82 -0.78 -1.01 1.55
N ASP A 83 -1.26 0.15 2.00
CA ASP A 83 -2.69 0.37 2.20
C ASP A 83 -3.39 0.74 0.89
N PHE A 84 -2.77 1.59 0.08
CA PHE A 84 -3.36 2.09 -1.16
C PHE A 84 -2.37 2.26 -2.31
N VAL A 85 -2.63 1.56 -3.41
CA VAL A 85 -1.91 1.76 -4.67
C VAL A 85 -2.74 2.67 -5.59
N GLY A 86 -2.41 3.97 -5.59
CA GLY A 86 -3.02 4.96 -6.50
C GLY A 86 -2.42 4.92 -7.90
N THR A 87 -1.32 5.67 -8.12
CA THR A 87 -0.61 5.66 -9.41
C THR A 87 0.29 4.46 -9.59
N GLY A 88 0.66 3.75 -8.51
CA GLY A 88 1.65 2.66 -8.56
C GLY A 88 3.11 3.11 -8.66
N GLU A 89 3.40 4.41 -8.74
CA GLU A 89 4.78 4.93 -8.88
C GLU A 89 5.65 4.56 -7.66
N SER A 90 5.17 4.85 -6.45
CA SER A 90 5.89 4.56 -5.20
C SER A 90 6.19 3.07 -5.04
N ALA A 91 5.20 2.21 -5.33
CA ALA A 91 5.36 0.76 -5.23
C ALA A 91 6.34 0.20 -6.25
N SER A 92 6.21 0.61 -7.50
CA SER A 92 7.13 0.19 -8.58
C SER A 92 8.57 0.58 -8.27
N LYS A 93 8.78 1.84 -7.85
CA LYS A 93 10.11 2.34 -7.46
C LYS A 93 10.67 1.58 -6.26
N TYR A 94 9.86 1.38 -5.23
CA TYR A 94 10.29 0.67 -4.03
C TYR A 94 10.72 -0.76 -4.35
N LEU A 95 9.91 -1.51 -5.10
CA LEU A 95 10.19 -2.90 -5.44
C LEU A 95 11.45 -3.03 -6.32
N SER A 96 11.66 -2.11 -7.26
CA SER A 96 12.88 -2.05 -8.07
C SER A 96 14.13 -1.76 -7.24
N GLU A 97 14.06 -0.80 -6.31
CA GLU A 97 15.17 -0.50 -5.41
C GLU A 97 15.49 -1.68 -4.48
N ILE A 98 14.47 -2.41 -4.01
CA ILE A 98 14.68 -3.61 -3.21
C ILE A 98 15.25 -4.75 -4.04
N ASP A 99 14.74 -5.01 -5.25
CA ASP A 99 15.26 -6.03 -6.17
C ASP A 99 16.78 -5.88 -6.35
N ALA A 100 17.24 -4.66 -6.64
CA ALA A 100 18.66 -4.34 -6.79
C ALA A 100 19.52 -4.63 -5.56
N THR A 101 18.91 -4.78 -4.36
CA THR A 101 19.63 -4.97 -3.10
C THR A 101 19.59 -6.40 -2.55
N ILE A 102 18.52 -7.15 -2.80
CA ILE A 102 18.28 -8.46 -2.17
C ILE A 102 17.94 -9.60 -3.15
N ALA A 103 17.77 -9.34 -4.45
CA ALA A 103 17.29 -10.35 -5.39
C ALA A 103 18.13 -11.63 -5.38
N GLU A 104 19.46 -11.51 -5.37
CA GLU A 104 20.39 -12.63 -5.29
C GLU A 104 20.12 -13.50 -4.06
N SER A 105 20.06 -12.88 -2.87
CA SER A 105 19.78 -13.60 -1.61
C SER A 105 18.39 -14.24 -1.58
N VAL A 106 17.39 -13.59 -2.20
CA VAL A 106 16.03 -14.13 -2.34
C VAL A 106 16.03 -15.37 -3.24
N GLN A 107 16.71 -15.30 -4.39
CA GLN A 107 16.77 -16.38 -5.36
C GLN A 107 17.58 -17.58 -4.84
N GLU A 108 18.78 -17.36 -4.29
CA GLU A 108 19.64 -18.42 -3.74
C GLU A 108 18.91 -19.24 -2.66
N ARG A 109 18.13 -18.55 -1.83
CA ARG A 109 17.40 -19.15 -0.70
C ARG A 109 15.97 -19.55 -1.05
N GLN A 110 15.52 -19.32 -2.28
CA GLN A 110 14.17 -19.59 -2.75
C GLN A 110 13.10 -18.96 -1.84
N ILE A 111 13.32 -17.71 -1.42
CA ILE A 111 12.40 -16.97 -0.56
C ILE A 111 11.20 -16.53 -1.39
N LYS A 112 10.00 -16.84 -0.91
CA LYS A 112 8.76 -16.38 -1.54
C LYS A 112 8.57 -14.90 -1.29
N VAL A 113 8.49 -14.09 -2.33
CA VAL A 113 8.21 -12.65 -2.20
C VAL A 113 6.76 -12.37 -2.57
N VAL A 114 6.07 -11.59 -1.74
CA VAL A 114 4.68 -11.20 -1.96
C VAL A 114 4.50 -9.72 -1.71
N PHE A 115 3.96 -8.98 -2.69
CA PHE A 115 3.49 -7.61 -2.50
C PHE A 115 1.98 -7.62 -2.35
N VAL A 116 1.48 -7.01 -1.27
CA VAL A 116 0.06 -6.92 -0.95
C VAL A 116 -0.33 -5.45 -0.82
N ALA A 117 -1.30 -5.02 -1.63
CA ALA A 117 -2.05 -3.79 -1.41
C ALA A 117 -3.41 -4.11 -0.78
N LEU A 118 -3.91 -3.30 0.14
CA LEU A 118 -5.29 -3.47 0.60
C LEU A 118 -6.26 -3.03 -0.50
N ILE A 119 -6.06 -1.83 -1.02
CA ILE A 119 -6.86 -1.27 -2.11
C ILE A 119 -5.91 -0.82 -3.23
N ALA A 120 -6.29 -1.04 -4.47
CA ALA A 120 -5.55 -0.54 -5.62
C ALA A 120 -6.49 0.08 -6.66
N PHE A 121 -6.01 1.10 -7.37
CA PHE A 121 -6.66 1.62 -8.57
C PHE A 121 -6.16 0.86 -9.80
N VAL A 122 -7.04 0.54 -10.74
CA VAL A 122 -6.77 -0.40 -11.84
C VAL A 122 -5.53 -0.05 -12.67
N GLU A 123 -5.34 1.22 -13.04
CA GLU A 123 -4.17 1.68 -13.80
C GLU A 123 -2.88 1.61 -12.97
N GLY A 124 -2.96 1.96 -11.68
CA GLY A 124 -1.82 1.89 -10.78
C GLY A 124 -1.41 0.46 -10.49
N TRP A 125 -2.38 -0.44 -10.32
CA TRP A 125 -2.13 -1.86 -10.12
C TRP A 125 -1.47 -2.49 -11.33
N LYS A 126 -1.98 -2.19 -12.54
CA LYS A 126 -1.39 -2.65 -13.79
C LYS A 126 0.08 -2.21 -13.91
N ARG A 127 0.38 -0.95 -13.57
CA ARG A 127 1.76 -0.44 -13.56
C ARG A 127 2.66 -1.22 -12.59
N VAL A 128 2.14 -1.61 -11.42
CA VAL A 128 2.90 -2.43 -10.46
C VAL A 128 3.15 -3.83 -11.01
N GLU A 129 2.16 -4.46 -11.64
CA GLU A 129 2.32 -5.78 -12.26
C GLU A 129 3.37 -5.74 -13.37
N GLU A 130 3.31 -4.74 -14.25
CA GLU A 130 4.32 -4.50 -15.30
C GLU A 130 5.71 -4.26 -14.71
N ALA A 131 5.82 -3.51 -13.60
CA ALA A 131 7.10 -3.29 -12.93
C ALA A 131 7.66 -4.59 -12.33
N VAL A 132 6.80 -5.42 -11.74
CA VAL A 132 7.16 -6.71 -11.15
C VAL A 132 7.67 -7.69 -12.19
N ASP A 133 7.08 -7.72 -13.38
CA ASP A 133 7.53 -8.58 -14.49
C ASP A 133 8.95 -8.25 -14.95
N ASN A 134 9.45 -7.05 -14.65
CA ASN A 134 10.81 -6.60 -14.98
C ASN A 134 11.84 -6.80 -13.86
N LEU A 135 11.44 -7.36 -12.71
CA LEU A 135 12.34 -7.60 -11.58
C LEU A 135 13.13 -8.90 -11.74
N SER A 136 14.30 -8.97 -11.12
CA SER A 136 15.11 -10.18 -11.06
C SER A 136 14.45 -11.24 -10.16
N MET A 137 13.97 -10.82 -8.99
CA MET A 137 13.24 -11.69 -8.08
C MET A 137 11.77 -11.83 -8.51
N HIS A 138 11.23 -13.04 -8.39
CA HIS A 138 9.79 -13.26 -8.62
C HIS A 138 8.98 -12.70 -7.45
N VAL A 139 8.09 -11.75 -7.74
CA VAL A 139 7.18 -11.16 -6.75
C VAL A 139 5.75 -11.55 -7.07
N HIS A 140 5.06 -12.20 -6.13
CA HIS A 140 3.62 -12.40 -6.25
C HIS A 140 2.88 -11.14 -5.83
N THR A 141 2.08 -10.56 -6.71
CA THR A 141 1.26 -9.39 -6.39
C THR A 141 -0.13 -9.83 -5.94
N HIS A 142 -0.69 -9.13 -4.96
CA HIS A 142 -2.06 -9.33 -4.50
C HIS A 142 -2.69 -8.01 -4.02
N ARG A 143 -3.98 -7.86 -4.28
CA ARG A 143 -4.82 -6.73 -3.89
C ARG A 143 -6.14 -7.27 -3.37
N CYS A 144 -6.60 -6.77 -2.22
CA CYS A 144 -7.88 -7.19 -1.64
C CYS A 144 -9.06 -6.54 -2.36
N GLU A 145 -8.92 -5.26 -2.73
CA GLU A 145 -9.94 -4.53 -3.49
C GLU A 145 -9.32 -3.80 -4.68
N LEU A 146 -10.05 -3.78 -5.79
CA LEU A 146 -9.67 -3.10 -7.02
C LEU A 146 -10.73 -2.05 -7.34
N LEU A 147 -10.32 -0.80 -7.36
CA LEU A 147 -11.14 0.34 -7.75
C LEU A 147 -10.88 0.71 -9.20
N ASP A 148 -11.92 1.21 -9.85
CA ASP A 148 -11.87 1.76 -11.20
C ASP A 148 -12.46 3.18 -11.23
N GLU A 149 -12.70 3.68 -12.43
CA GLU A 149 -13.27 4.99 -12.69
C GLU A 149 -14.60 5.26 -11.95
N THR A 150 -15.35 4.23 -11.52
CA THR A 150 -16.56 4.42 -10.72
C THR A 150 -16.29 4.93 -9.31
N ALA A 151 -15.05 4.84 -8.83
CA ALA A 151 -14.61 5.36 -7.53
C ALA A 151 -14.04 6.79 -7.62
N GLN A 152 -13.94 7.40 -8.81
CA GLN A 152 -13.41 8.75 -8.96
C GLN A 152 -14.54 9.79 -8.85
N TYR A 153 -14.32 10.86 -8.06
CA TYR A 153 -15.36 11.86 -7.73
C TYR A 153 -16.02 12.51 -8.95
N PHE A 154 -15.28 12.70 -10.05
CA PHE A 154 -15.76 13.42 -11.22
C PHE A 154 -15.72 12.59 -12.51
N SER A 155 -15.58 11.28 -12.38
CA SER A 155 -15.75 10.36 -13.50
C SER A 155 -17.18 10.40 -14.04
N ASP A 156 -17.31 10.17 -15.35
CA ASP A 156 -18.62 10.01 -16.00
C ASP A 156 -19.30 8.68 -15.68
N LYS A 157 -18.58 7.74 -15.07
CA LYS A 157 -19.12 6.47 -14.57
C LYS A 157 -19.63 6.54 -13.13
N LEU A 158 -19.30 7.59 -12.40
CA LEU A 158 -19.80 7.77 -11.04
C LEU A 158 -21.31 8.07 -11.08
N SER A 159 -22.10 7.25 -10.40
CA SER A 159 -23.57 7.35 -10.39
C SER A 159 -24.12 8.55 -9.60
N VAL A 160 -23.28 9.22 -8.80
CA VAL A 160 -23.67 10.35 -7.95
C VAL A 160 -23.98 11.61 -8.78
N PHE A 161 -23.16 11.91 -9.79
CA PHE A 161 -23.38 13.07 -10.67
C PHE A 161 -23.96 12.61 -12.01
N THR A 162 -25.29 12.49 -12.06
CA THR A 162 -26.01 12.16 -13.30
C THR A 162 -26.05 13.31 -14.30
N ASP A 163 -26.02 14.56 -13.82
CA ASP A 163 -25.93 15.76 -14.67
C ASP A 163 -24.47 16.19 -14.88
N THR A 164 -24.07 16.32 -16.15
CA THR A 164 -22.69 16.66 -16.53
C THR A 164 -22.30 18.08 -16.11
N ASN A 165 -23.22 19.05 -16.15
CA ASN A 165 -22.94 20.42 -15.75
C ASN A 165 -22.74 20.51 -14.23
N GLN A 166 -23.52 19.75 -13.45
CA GLN A 166 -23.34 19.66 -12.00
C GLN A 166 -21.99 19.01 -11.64
N ARG A 167 -21.62 17.93 -12.35
CA ARG A 167 -20.31 17.28 -12.17
C ARG A 167 -19.16 18.25 -12.40
N GLU A 168 -19.20 18.96 -13.52
CA GLU A 168 -18.14 19.90 -13.89
C GLU A 168 -18.11 21.10 -12.93
N LEU A 169 -19.26 21.61 -12.50
CA LEU A 169 -19.32 22.65 -11.49
C LEU A 169 -18.70 22.20 -10.16
N ALA A 170 -19.02 20.99 -9.69
CA ALA A 170 -18.44 20.43 -8.47
C ALA A 170 -16.92 20.25 -8.60
N ARG A 171 -16.46 19.78 -9.77
CA ARG A 171 -15.02 19.66 -10.07
C ARG A 171 -14.32 21.02 -10.05
N GLN A 172 -14.92 22.06 -10.62
CA GLN A 172 -14.37 23.41 -10.60
C GLN A 172 -14.27 23.99 -9.19
N VAL A 173 -15.27 23.72 -8.34
CA VAL A 173 -15.24 24.10 -6.92
C VAL A 173 -14.07 23.40 -6.22
N ALA A 174 -13.95 22.07 -6.38
CA ALA A 174 -12.86 21.30 -5.80
C ALA A 174 -11.49 21.79 -6.29
N LEU A 175 -11.34 22.07 -7.58
CA LEU A 175 -10.11 22.58 -8.19
C LEU A 175 -9.72 23.96 -7.66
N LYS A 176 -10.70 24.86 -7.53
CA LYS A 176 -10.47 26.23 -7.04
C LYS A 176 -9.92 26.20 -5.61
N VAL A 177 -10.62 25.51 -4.70
CA VAL A 177 -10.21 25.40 -3.29
C VAL A 177 -8.91 24.59 -3.19
N GLY A 178 -8.81 23.48 -3.93
CA GLY A 178 -7.62 22.63 -3.94
C GLY A 178 -6.34 23.37 -4.38
N LYS A 179 -6.43 24.34 -5.30
CA LYS A 179 -5.29 25.19 -5.68
C LYS A 179 -4.80 26.08 -4.54
N GLU A 180 -5.71 26.53 -3.69
CA GLU A 180 -5.38 27.34 -2.50
C GLU A 180 -4.80 26.48 -1.38
N LEU A 181 -5.26 25.23 -1.23
CA LEU A 181 -4.78 24.31 -0.21
C LEU A 181 -3.45 23.63 -0.58
N VAL A 182 -3.40 22.99 -1.75
CA VAL A 182 -2.27 22.18 -2.22
C VAL A 182 -2.04 22.39 -3.71
N LYS A 183 -1.41 23.52 -4.06
CA LYS A 183 -1.18 23.97 -5.44
C LYS A 183 -0.62 22.91 -6.39
N LYS A 184 0.22 21.99 -5.90
CA LYS A 184 0.86 20.96 -6.73
C LYS A 184 -0.08 19.83 -7.17
N ILE A 185 -1.09 19.51 -6.34
CA ILE A 185 -2.00 18.37 -6.56
C ILE A 185 -3.44 18.78 -6.19
N PRO A 186 -4.00 19.83 -6.84
CA PRO A 186 -5.23 20.46 -6.39
C PRO A 186 -6.47 19.54 -6.48
N LEU A 187 -6.38 18.44 -7.23
CA LEU A 187 -7.42 17.41 -7.35
C LEU A 187 -6.94 16.03 -6.86
N GLY A 188 -5.84 16.01 -6.10
CA GLY A 188 -5.21 14.79 -5.62
C GLY A 188 -4.01 14.39 -6.47
N TYR A 189 -3.14 13.57 -5.89
CA TYR A 189 -1.93 13.10 -6.53
C TYR A 189 -2.24 12.18 -7.70
N GLY A 190 -1.56 12.42 -8.83
CA GLY A 190 -1.78 11.69 -10.09
C GLY A 190 -3.07 12.05 -10.81
N ASP A 191 -3.78 13.10 -10.38
CA ASP A 191 -5.09 13.52 -10.93
C ASP A 191 -6.10 12.35 -11.00
N ILE A 192 -6.01 11.42 -10.05
CA ILE A 192 -6.91 10.26 -9.96
C ILE A 192 -8.26 10.67 -9.35
N GLU A 193 -8.32 11.75 -8.59
CA GLU A 193 -9.58 12.28 -8.03
C GLU A 193 -10.34 11.24 -7.20
N MET A 194 -9.61 10.43 -6.42
CA MET A 194 -10.12 9.21 -5.81
C MET A 194 -11.14 9.45 -4.69
N GLY A 195 -12.24 8.73 -4.72
CA GLY A 195 -13.32 8.73 -3.74
C GLY A 195 -13.12 7.77 -2.57
N VAL A 196 -11.92 7.72 -2.00
CA VAL A 196 -11.57 6.79 -0.91
C VAL A 196 -11.10 7.53 0.35
N VAL A 197 -11.48 7.01 1.51
CA VAL A 197 -11.01 7.44 2.83
C VAL A 197 -10.86 6.20 3.70
N PHE A 198 -9.77 6.10 4.47
CA PHE A 198 -9.57 5.05 5.45
C PHE A 198 -9.90 5.55 6.86
N GLU A 199 -10.19 4.63 7.78
CA GLU A 199 -10.46 4.92 9.19
C GLU A 199 -9.40 5.84 9.83
N ARG A 200 -8.13 5.66 9.44
CA ARG A 200 -6.98 6.36 10.03
C ARG A 200 -6.38 7.45 9.16
N GLY A 201 -6.89 7.67 7.94
CA GLY A 201 -6.33 8.68 7.07
C GLY A 201 -6.94 8.72 5.68
N CYS A 202 -6.86 9.89 5.06
CA CYS A 202 -7.31 10.09 3.69
C CYS A 202 -6.11 10.07 2.72
N PRO A 203 -6.10 9.21 1.70
CA PRO A 203 -5.06 9.17 0.68
C PRO A 203 -4.91 10.49 -0.07
N ASN A 204 -3.70 10.77 -0.56
CA ASN A 204 -3.42 12.06 -1.22
C ASN A 204 -3.88 12.03 -2.67
N ASN A 205 -4.22 10.84 -3.18
CA ASN A 205 -4.94 10.65 -4.43
C ASN A 205 -6.40 11.15 -4.35
N SER A 206 -6.95 11.30 -3.14
CA SER A 206 -8.26 11.91 -2.90
C SER A 206 -8.16 13.44 -2.92
N LEU A 207 -9.31 14.12 -3.03
CA LEU A 207 -9.36 15.58 -3.17
C LEU A 207 -8.78 16.30 -1.94
N PRO A 208 -7.86 17.28 -2.10
CA PRO A 208 -7.29 18.04 -0.98
C PRO A 208 -8.31 18.74 -0.09
N ILE A 209 -9.47 19.12 -0.64
CA ILE A 209 -10.57 19.72 0.13
C ILE A 209 -11.03 18.83 1.30
N LEU A 210 -10.80 17.52 1.20
CA LEU A 210 -11.19 16.53 2.21
C LEU A 210 -10.16 16.40 3.33
N TRP A 211 -8.87 16.56 3.03
CA TRP A 211 -7.79 16.11 3.91
C TRP A 211 -6.68 17.12 4.20
N ALA A 212 -6.53 18.15 3.37
CA ALA A 212 -5.53 19.17 3.59
C ALA A 212 -5.97 20.09 4.73
N GLU A 213 -5.03 20.45 5.60
CA GLU A 213 -5.23 21.47 6.63
C GLU A 213 -4.48 22.74 6.21
N SER A 214 -5.10 23.90 6.39
CA SER A 214 -4.45 25.19 6.12
C SER A 214 -4.88 26.23 7.14
N THR A 215 -3.95 27.10 7.52
CA THR A 215 -4.23 28.27 8.35
C THR A 215 -4.51 29.51 7.51
N ASN A 216 -4.04 29.53 6.25
CA ASN A 216 -4.28 30.61 5.30
C ASN A 216 -4.33 30.08 3.84
N PRO A 217 -5.51 29.93 3.22
CA PRO A 217 -6.84 30.19 3.81
C PRO A 217 -7.11 29.25 4.99
N LYS A 218 -7.91 29.68 5.97
CA LYS A 218 -8.29 28.81 7.08
C LYS A 218 -9.17 27.68 6.53
N TRP A 219 -8.67 26.44 6.62
CA TRP A 219 -9.37 25.24 6.18
C TRP A 219 -9.14 24.10 7.16
N THR A 220 -10.24 23.56 7.66
CA THR A 220 -10.24 22.40 8.56
C THR A 220 -10.70 21.19 7.75
N PRO A 221 -9.89 20.13 7.63
CA PRO A 221 -10.24 18.97 6.82
C PRO A 221 -11.39 18.18 7.45
N LEU A 222 -12.21 17.56 6.60
CA LEU A 222 -13.24 16.62 7.04
C LEU A 222 -12.60 15.29 7.51
N PHE A 223 -11.55 14.86 6.82
CA PHE A 223 -10.82 13.63 7.10
C PHE A 223 -9.34 13.95 7.25
N LYS A 224 -8.89 14.14 8.49
CA LYS A 224 -7.50 14.48 8.77
C LYS A 224 -6.56 13.41 8.20
N ARG A 225 -5.54 13.85 7.47
CA ARG A 225 -4.41 13.01 7.09
C ARG A 225 -3.40 12.98 8.23
N LEU A 226 -3.00 11.78 8.66
CA LEU A 226 -1.89 11.58 9.60
C LEU A 226 -0.54 11.73 8.90
#